data_AF-Q9FGX9-F1
#
_entry.id   AF-Q9FGX9-F1
#
_cell.length_a   1.000
_cell.length_b   1.000
_cell.length_c   1.000
_cell.angle_alpha   90.00
_cell.angle_beta   90.00
_cell.angle_gamma   90.00
#
_symmetry.space_group_name_H-M   'P 1'
#
loop_
_entity.id
_entity.type
_entity.pdbx_description
1 polymer ?
#
loop_
_entity_poly.entity_id
_entity_poly.type
_entity_poly.pdbx_seq_one_letter_code
_entity_poly.pdbx_strand_id
1 'polypeptide(L)'
;MYLFHSSLQVVADYGNTDQMRLTELMLKNGAFFQKLIDVFDDCENRKDIDGLHMMFNIVKEIISVNNYQILEIILGDQLFMKIFGCLEYDPDVPQSKDHRTSLRKNVVFVEDIPIKNPLVLSKIHQTYRIDFLKDVVLTDVLDVATSAFLDSVINANKATVLTLLKDDIQESFARLRSPSTSDESRNNLVFPLHEASIIFLRLWSFCNSWSNVWKWLF
;
A
#
# COMPACT_ATOMS: atom_id res chain seq x y z
N MET A 1 -19.60 -20.34 -12.29
CA MET A 1 -20.03 -18.96 -12.63
C MET A 1 -21.31 -18.56 -11.90
N TYR A 2 -22.45 -19.25 -12.07
CA TYR A 2 -23.72 -18.93 -11.38
C TYR A 2 -23.68 -18.96 -9.84
N LEU A 3 -22.96 -19.93 -9.24
CA LEU A 3 -22.79 -20.00 -7.77
C LEU A 3 -21.88 -18.88 -7.21
N PHE A 4 -20.95 -18.37 -8.03
CA PHE A 4 -20.13 -17.22 -7.67
C PHE A 4 -20.91 -15.91 -7.82
N HIS A 5 -21.72 -15.80 -8.88
CA HIS A 5 -22.60 -14.66 -9.13
C HIS A 5 -23.66 -14.48 -8.03
N SER A 6 -24.26 -15.57 -7.55
CA SER A 6 -25.21 -15.55 -6.42
C SER A 6 -24.56 -15.28 -5.06
N SER A 7 -23.27 -15.60 -4.90
CA SER A 7 -22.50 -15.22 -3.69
C SER A 7 -22.07 -13.75 -3.72
N LEU A 8 -22.01 -13.12 -4.90
CA LEU A 8 -21.58 -11.73 -5.11
C LEU A 8 -22.74 -10.75 -5.16
N GLN A 9 -23.94 -11.18 -5.58
CA GLN A 9 -25.16 -10.40 -5.43
C GLN A 9 -25.52 -10.16 -3.95
N VAL A 10 -24.98 -11.01 -3.07
CA VAL A 10 -25.01 -10.86 -1.60
C VAL A 10 -24.00 -9.81 -1.10
N VAL A 11 -23.18 -9.21 -1.95
CA VAL A 11 -22.20 -8.19 -1.54
C VAL A 11 -22.74 -6.77 -1.73
N ALA A 12 -23.65 -6.55 -2.68
CA ALA A 12 -24.10 -5.22 -3.09
C ALA A 12 -25.19 -4.59 -2.18
N ASP A 13 -25.85 -5.35 -1.30
CA ASP A 13 -27.09 -4.93 -0.61
C ASP A 13 -27.03 -4.91 0.95
N TYR A 14 -25.86 -4.94 1.60
CA TYR A 14 -25.80 -5.40 3.01
C TYR A 14 -25.47 -4.34 4.08
N GLY A 15 -26.19 -4.43 5.21
CA GLY A 15 -26.01 -3.61 6.41
C GLY A 15 -24.84 -4.04 7.31
N ASN A 16 -24.59 -3.24 8.36
CA ASN A 16 -23.37 -3.26 9.19
C ASN A 16 -23.02 -4.65 9.82
N THR A 17 -24.01 -5.47 10.18
CA THR A 17 -23.80 -6.80 10.79
C THR A 17 -23.26 -7.84 9.80
N ASP A 18 -23.58 -7.71 8.51
CA ASP A 18 -23.22 -8.69 7.49
C ASP A 18 -21.84 -8.41 6.89
N GLN A 19 -21.41 -7.15 6.87
CA GLN A 19 -20.01 -6.78 6.56
C GLN A 19 -19.01 -7.40 7.56
N MET A 20 -19.35 -7.45 8.85
CA MET A 20 -18.48 -8.06 9.87
C MET A 20 -18.31 -9.57 9.63
N ARG A 21 -19.40 -10.27 9.28
CA ARG A 21 -19.36 -11.70 8.94
C ARG A 21 -18.57 -11.97 7.65
N LEU A 22 -18.74 -11.12 6.63
CA LEU A 22 -18.00 -11.22 5.38
C LEU A 22 -16.50 -11.07 5.61
N THR A 23 -16.11 -10.08 6.41
CA THR A 23 -14.73 -9.85 6.82
C THR A 23 -14.15 -11.07 7.52
N GLU A 24 -14.87 -11.64 8.49
CA GLU A 24 -14.42 -12.87 9.16
C GLU A 24 -14.25 -14.04 8.20
N LEU A 25 -15.13 -14.22 7.22
CA LEU A 25 -15.04 -15.30 6.24
C LEU A 25 -13.83 -15.14 5.32
N MET A 26 -13.57 -13.92 4.85
CA MET A 26 -12.38 -13.61 4.04
C MET A 26 -11.10 -13.89 4.81
N LEU A 27 -11.03 -13.50 6.08
CA LEU A 27 -9.85 -13.67 6.92
C LEU A 27 -9.65 -15.13 7.39
N LYS A 28 -10.73 -15.87 7.67
CA LYS A 28 -10.66 -17.29 8.07
C LYS A 28 -10.30 -18.20 6.91
N ASN A 29 -10.67 -17.83 5.69
CA ASN A 29 -10.36 -18.60 4.50
C ASN A 29 -9.05 -18.12 3.88
N GLY A 30 -7.92 -18.67 4.34
CA GLY A 30 -6.58 -18.32 3.85
C GLY A 30 -6.35 -18.53 2.34
N ALA A 31 -7.26 -19.24 1.65
CA ALA A 31 -7.21 -19.44 0.20
C ALA A 31 -8.16 -18.49 -0.58
N PHE A 32 -8.94 -17.64 0.09
CA PHE A 32 -9.92 -16.77 -0.58
C PHE A 32 -9.26 -15.85 -1.60
N PHE A 33 -8.27 -15.06 -1.16
CA PHE A 33 -7.58 -14.11 -2.03
C PHE A 33 -6.80 -14.81 -3.14
N GLN A 34 -6.22 -15.99 -2.87
CA GLN A 34 -5.54 -16.75 -3.91
C GLN A 34 -6.51 -17.17 -5.02
N LYS A 35 -7.69 -17.72 -4.67
CA LYS A 35 -8.72 -18.07 -5.64
C LYS A 35 -9.23 -16.86 -6.42
N LEU A 36 -9.34 -15.70 -5.76
CA LEU A 36 -9.70 -14.44 -6.42
C LEU A 36 -8.68 -14.10 -7.51
N ILE A 37 -7.38 -14.22 -7.21
CA ILE A 37 -6.31 -13.98 -8.19
C ILE A 37 -6.30 -15.05 -9.29
N ASP A 38 -6.52 -16.32 -8.97
CA ASP A 38 -6.57 -17.38 -9.97
C ASP A 38 -7.69 -17.11 -11.00
N VAL A 39 -8.85 -16.63 -10.54
CA VAL A 39 -9.95 -16.21 -11.43
C VAL A 39 -9.58 -15.00 -12.28
N PHE A 40 -8.91 -13.99 -11.69
CA PHE A 40 -8.43 -12.84 -12.44
C PHE A 40 -7.47 -13.24 -13.56
N ASP A 41 -6.49 -14.09 -13.25
CA ASP A 41 -5.49 -14.55 -14.23
C ASP A 41 -6.14 -15.30 -15.39
N ASP A 42 -7.12 -16.13 -15.07
CA ASP A 42 -7.95 -16.83 -16.04
C ASP A 42 -8.71 -15.87 -16.97
N CYS A 43 -9.35 -14.83 -16.41
CA CYS A 43 -10.05 -13.82 -17.18
C CYS A 43 -9.09 -13.02 -18.07
N GLU A 44 -7.94 -12.62 -17.54
CA GLU A 44 -6.91 -11.86 -18.27
C GLU A 44 -6.33 -12.67 -19.43
N ASN A 45 -6.02 -13.95 -19.20
CA ASN A 45 -5.50 -14.86 -20.22
C ASN A 45 -6.49 -15.09 -21.37
N ARG A 46 -7.79 -15.17 -21.05
CA ARG A 46 -8.85 -15.34 -22.04
C ARG A 46 -9.31 -14.02 -22.69
N LYS A 47 -8.84 -12.88 -22.18
CA LYS A 47 -9.35 -11.54 -22.53
C LYS A 47 -10.87 -11.45 -22.32
N ASP A 48 -11.35 -12.06 -21.25
CA ASP A 48 -12.75 -12.07 -20.83
C ASP A 48 -13.10 -10.73 -20.17
N ILE A 49 -13.52 -9.76 -20.99
CA ILE A 49 -13.77 -8.38 -20.55
C ILE A 49 -14.88 -8.30 -19.50
N ASP A 50 -15.97 -9.06 -19.67
CA ASP A 50 -17.06 -9.10 -18.69
C ASP A 50 -16.56 -9.65 -17.35
N GLY A 51 -15.76 -10.71 -17.38
CA GLY A 51 -15.09 -11.26 -16.20
C GLY A 51 -14.17 -10.24 -15.52
N LEU A 52 -13.40 -9.48 -16.30
CA LEU A 52 -12.47 -8.46 -15.79
C LEU A 52 -13.20 -7.28 -15.15
N HIS A 53 -14.32 -6.83 -15.71
CA HIS A 53 -15.19 -5.82 -15.08
C HIS A 53 -15.80 -6.33 -13.78
N MET A 54 -16.18 -7.61 -13.70
CA MET A 54 -16.61 -8.20 -12.43
C MET A 54 -15.46 -8.20 -11.41
N MET A 55 -14.24 -8.55 -11.83
CA MET A 55 -13.07 -8.52 -10.95
C MET A 55 -12.77 -7.13 -10.40
N PHE A 56 -12.89 -6.09 -11.24
CA PHE A 56 -12.78 -4.69 -10.82
C PHE A 56 -13.74 -4.39 -9.67
N ASN A 57 -15.03 -4.66 -9.87
CA ASN A 57 -16.07 -4.37 -8.88
C ASN A 57 -15.85 -5.15 -7.59
N ILE A 58 -15.50 -6.44 -7.66
CA ILE A 58 -15.23 -7.26 -6.47
C ILE A 58 -14.07 -6.66 -5.66
N VAL A 59 -12.96 -6.30 -6.31
CA VAL A 59 -11.79 -5.75 -5.62
C VAL A 59 -12.10 -4.37 -5.04
N LYS A 60 -12.85 -3.53 -5.75
CA LYS A 60 -13.33 -2.24 -5.24
C LYS A 60 -14.15 -2.43 -3.97
N GLU A 61 -15.13 -3.33 -3.97
CA GLU A 61 -15.95 -3.62 -2.79
C GLU A 61 -15.13 -4.16 -1.61
N ILE A 62 -14.14 -5.03 -1.87
CA ILE A 62 -13.21 -5.52 -0.83
C ILE A 62 -12.46 -4.36 -0.17
N ILE A 63 -12.03 -3.36 -0.95
CA ILE A 63 -11.35 -2.17 -0.42
C ILE A 63 -12.32 -1.33 0.41
N SER A 64 -13.56 -1.15 -0.07
CA SER A 64 -14.61 -0.39 0.61
C SER A 64 -15.12 -1.03 1.92
N VAL A 65 -14.71 -2.27 2.24
CA VAL A 65 -14.92 -2.86 3.58
C VAL A 65 -14.19 -2.06 4.67
N ASN A 66 -13.16 -1.27 4.32
CA ASN A 66 -12.44 -0.40 5.25
C ASN A 66 -11.84 -1.16 6.45
N ASN A 67 -11.33 -2.36 6.20
CA ASN A 67 -10.69 -3.21 7.20
C ASN A 67 -9.17 -3.25 7.02
N TYR A 68 -8.44 -2.92 8.09
CA TYR A 68 -6.98 -2.85 8.09
C TYR A 68 -6.30 -4.18 7.73
N GLN A 69 -6.79 -5.31 8.24
CA GLN A 69 -6.19 -6.62 7.99
C GLN A 69 -6.39 -7.06 6.54
N ILE A 70 -7.58 -6.80 5.98
CA ILE A 70 -7.85 -7.03 4.55
C ILE A 70 -6.91 -6.16 3.69
N LEU A 71 -6.79 -4.87 4.01
CA LEU A 71 -5.91 -3.95 3.29
C LEU A 71 -4.44 -4.40 3.32
N GLU A 72 -3.96 -4.88 4.48
CA GLU A 72 -2.62 -5.48 4.61
C GLU A 72 -2.41 -6.69 3.71
N ILE A 73 -3.42 -7.57 3.58
CA ILE A 73 -3.33 -8.75 2.73
C ILE A 73 -3.30 -8.36 1.25
N ILE A 74 -4.27 -7.57 0.79
CA ILE A 74 -4.43 -7.27 -0.64
C ILE A 74 -3.32 -6.35 -1.17
N LEU A 75 -2.75 -5.48 -0.34
CA LEU A 75 -1.60 -4.64 -0.70
C LEU A 75 -0.26 -5.22 -0.25
N GLY A 76 -0.25 -6.46 0.23
CA GLY A 76 0.97 -7.22 0.53
C GLY A 76 1.76 -7.58 -0.72
N ASP A 77 3.06 -7.87 -0.55
CA ASP A 77 4.02 -8.11 -1.64
C ASP A 77 3.58 -9.19 -2.64
N GLN A 78 2.79 -10.16 -2.18
CA GLN A 78 2.32 -11.28 -3.00
C GLN A 78 1.16 -10.90 -3.93
N LEU A 79 0.30 -9.96 -3.52
CA LEU A 79 -1.00 -9.74 -4.16
C LEU A 79 -1.13 -8.36 -4.82
N PHE A 80 -0.41 -7.33 -4.35
CA PHE A 80 -0.66 -5.94 -4.74
C PHE A 80 -0.66 -5.71 -6.26
N MET A 81 0.25 -6.37 -6.99
CA MET A 81 0.32 -6.25 -8.44
C MET A 81 -0.92 -6.81 -9.14
N LYS A 82 -1.48 -7.92 -8.64
CA LYS A 82 -2.67 -8.54 -9.21
C LYS A 82 -3.91 -7.73 -8.85
N ILE A 83 -3.98 -7.24 -7.62
CA ILE A 83 -5.02 -6.32 -7.16
C ILE A 83 -5.07 -5.06 -8.02
N PHE A 84 -3.93 -4.41 -8.28
CA PHE A 84 -3.90 -3.27 -9.19
C PHE A 84 -4.28 -3.65 -10.62
N GLY A 85 -3.92 -4.86 -11.08
CA GLY A 85 -4.37 -5.38 -12.37
C GLY A 85 -5.89 -5.51 -12.48
N CYS A 86 -6.57 -6.00 -11.44
CA CYS A 86 -8.04 -6.01 -11.40
C CYS A 86 -8.62 -4.61 -11.57
N LEU A 87 -7.98 -3.61 -10.95
CA LEU A 87 -8.42 -2.22 -10.94
C LEU A 87 -8.15 -1.47 -12.27
N GLU A 88 -7.47 -2.08 -13.24
CA GLU A 88 -7.26 -1.51 -14.58
C GLU A 88 -8.51 -1.58 -15.47
N TYR A 89 -9.47 -2.43 -15.12
CA TYR A 89 -10.63 -2.79 -15.95
C TYR A 89 -11.92 -2.16 -15.41
N ASP A 90 -11.88 -0.86 -15.11
CA ASP A 90 -13.07 -0.09 -14.72
C ASP A 90 -14.13 -0.13 -15.84
N PRO A 91 -15.35 -0.63 -15.58
CA PRO A 91 -16.42 -0.66 -16.58
C PRO A 91 -16.92 0.72 -17.01
N ASP A 92 -16.70 1.76 -16.19
CA ASP A 92 -17.15 3.12 -16.48
C ASP A 92 -16.13 3.90 -17.35
N VAL A 93 -14.96 3.30 -17.63
CA VAL A 93 -13.90 3.91 -18.44
C VAL A 93 -13.76 3.16 -19.78
N PRO A 94 -13.79 3.86 -20.95
CA PRO A 94 -13.78 3.21 -22.26
C PRO A 94 -12.51 2.40 -22.61
N GLN A 95 -11.41 2.64 -21.89
CA GLN A 95 -10.13 1.96 -22.10
C GLN A 95 -9.52 1.60 -20.77
N SER A 96 -8.94 0.40 -20.69
CA SER A 96 -8.21 -0.07 -19.51
C SER A 96 -7.04 0.86 -19.20
N LYS A 97 -6.90 1.26 -17.94
CA LYS A 97 -5.77 2.08 -17.47
C LYS A 97 -4.55 1.18 -17.22
N ASP A 98 -3.34 1.61 -17.59
CA ASP A 98 -2.11 0.81 -17.42
C ASP A 98 -1.39 1.13 -16.10
N HIS A 99 -2.06 0.82 -14.98
CA HIS A 99 -1.60 1.14 -13.63
C HIS A 99 -0.35 0.34 -13.24
N ARG A 100 -0.30 -0.97 -13.55
CA ARG A 100 0.83 -1.86 -13.25
C ARG A 100 2.10 -1.43 -13.98
N THR A 101 2.00 -1.00 -15.24
CA THR A 101 3.19 -0.50 -15.96
C THR A 101 3.63 0.85 -15.42
N SER A 102 2.71 1.73 -15.06
CA SER A 102 3.03 3.00 -14.41
C SER A 102 3.77 2.75 -13.10
N LEU A 103 3.30 1.82 -12.28
CA LEU A 103 3.98 1.43 -11.04
C LEU A 103 5.38 0.84 -11.32
N ARG A 104 5.52 -0.08 -12.27
CA ARG A 104 6.83 -0.68 -12.61
C ARG A 104 7.85 0.33 -13.16
N LYS A 105 7.39 1.32 -13.93
CA LYS A 105 8.25 2.37 -14.49
C LYS A 105 8.62 3.43 -13.45
N ASN A 106 7.73 3.66 -12.49
CA ASN A 106 7.85 4.73 -11.51
C ASN A 106 8.38 4.27 -10.14
N VAL A 107 8.54 2.96 -9.93
CA VAL A 107 9.15 2.39 -8.73
C VAL A 107 10.59 2.01 -9.04
N VAL A 108 11.48 2.99 -8.92
CA VAL A 108 12.89 2.72 -8.63
C VAL A 108 13.11 3.14 -7.19
N PHE A 109 13.06 2.17 -6.26
CA PHE A 109 13.50 2.44 -4.91
C PHE A 109 15.02 2.54 -4.93
N VAL A 110 15.53 3.76 -5.08
CA VAL A 110 16.96 4.03 -4.88
C VAL A 110 17.16 4.13 -3.38
N GLU A 111 17.64 3.04 -2.79
CA GLU A 111 18.06 3.00 -1.39
C GLU A 111 19.40 3.74 -1.26
N ASP A 112 19.36 5.07 -1.30
CA ASP A 112 20.57 5.89 -1.02
C ASP A 112 21.07 5.65 0.42
N ILE A 113 20.23 5.08 1.30
CA ILE A 113 20.50 4.84 2.72
C ILE A 113 19.86 3.50 3.15
N PRO A 114 20.65 2.51 3.62
CA PRO A 114 20.13 1.21 4.02
C PRO A 114 19.15 1.29 5.21
N ILE A 115 17.87 1.00 4.99
CA ILE A 115 16.86 0.90 6.05
C ILE A 115 16.99 -0.49 6.69
N LYS A 116 17.71 -0.56 7.81
CA LYS A 116 18.01 -1.83 8.50
C LYS A 116 16.79 -2.49 9.14
N ASN A 117 15.81 -1.69 9.57
CA ASN A 117 14.62 -2.21 10.23
C ASN A 117 13.58 -2.64 9.18
N PRO A 118 13.32 -3.95 9.00
CA PRO A 118 12.40 -4.44 7.98
C PRO A 118 10.96 -3.97 8.22
N LEU A 119 10.58 -3.66 9.47
CA LEU A 119 9.26 -3.11 9.79
C LEU A 119 9.11 -1.68 9.25
N VAL A 120 10.16 -0.86 9.35
CA VAL A 120 10.17 0.50 8.79
C VAL A 120 10.00 0.45 7.27
N LEU A 121 10.80 -0.40 6.61
CA LEU A 121 10.73 -0.57 5.16
C LEU A 121 9.34 -1.07 4.71
N SER A 122 8.80 -2.07 5.43
CA SER A 122 7.44 -2.58 5.18
C SER A 122 6.38 -1.48 5.27
N LYS A 123 6.45 -0.61 6.29
CA LYS A 123 5.49 0.50 6.47
C LYS A 123 5.65 1.60 5.42
N ILE A 124 6.87 1.86 4.96
CA ILE A 124 7.12 2.77 3.82
C ILE A 124 6.48 2.22 2.55
N HIS A 125 6.75 0.95 2.21
CA HIS A 125 6.16 0.30 1.03
C HIS A 125 4.63 0.28 1.09
N GLN A 126 4.07 -0.06 2.25
CA GLN A 126 2.64 -0.07 2.45
C GLN A 126 2.04 1.32 2.25
N THR A 127 2.67 2.36 2.80
CA THR A 127 2.22 3.76 2.64
C THR A 127 2.20 4.16 1.16
N TYR A 128 3.28 3.87 0.44
CA TYR A 128 3.37 4.15 -1.00
C TYR A 128 2.27 3.45 -1.81
N ARG A 129 1.99 2.18 -1.53
CA ARG A 129 0.95 1.41 -2.23
C ARG A 129 -0.44 1.97 -1.95
N ILE A 130 -0.71 2.38 -0.70
CA ILE A 130 -2.00 2.97 -0.34
C ILE A 130 -2.17 4.36 -0.99
N ASP A 131 -1.13 5.21 -0.96
CA ASP A 131 -1.17 6.51 -1.64
C ASP A 131 -1.41 6.33 -3.14
N PHE A 132 -0.70 5.40 -3.81
CA PHE A 132 -0.91 5.11 -5.23
C PHE A 132 -2.32 4.58 -5.53
N LEU A 133 -2.82 3.67 -4.69
CA LEU A 133 -4.19 3.16 -4.80
C LEU A 133 -5.21 4.32 -4.74
N LYS A 134 -5.03 5.23 -3.78
CA LYS A 134 -5.96 6.33 -3.52
C LYS A 134 -5.89 7.42 -4.60
N ASP A 135 -4.71 7.91 -4.91
CA ASP A 135 -4.51 9.14 -5.69
C ASP A 135 -4.29 8.91 -7.18
N VAL A 136 -4.04 7.65 -7.60
CA VAL A 136 -3.79 7.30 -9.00
C VAL A 136 -4.80 6.27 -9.53
N VAL A 137 -5.08 5.22 -8.75
CA VAL A 137 -5.90 4.09 -9.23
C VAL A 137 -7.39 4.40 -9.05
N LEU A 138 -7.82 4.80 -7.85
CA LEU A 138 -9.23 4.95 -7.49
C LEU A 138 -9.73 6.39 -7.38
N THR A 139 -8.93 7.38 -7.81
CA THR A 139 -9.20 8.82 -7.62
C THR A 139 -10.61 9.25 -7.98
N ASP A 140 -11.19 8.67 -9.03
CA ASP A 140 -12.50 9.05 -9.56
C ASP A 140 -13.67 8.25 -8.97
N VAL A 141 -13.39 7.12 -8.30
CA VAL A 141 -14.41 6.13 -7.90
C VAL A 141 -14.44 5.85 -6.40
N LEU A 142 -13.52 6.45 -5.64
CA LEU A 142 -13.39 6.27 -4.19
C LEU A 142 -14.41 7.13 -3.44
N ASP A 143 -15.13 6.51 -2.50
CA ASP A 143 -16.03 7.25 -1.62
C ASP A 143 -15.27 7.94 -0.47
N VAL A 144 -15.92 8.93 0.15
CA VAL A 144 -15.32 9.75 1.21
C VAL A 144 -14.91 8.93 2.43
N ALA A 145 -15.69 7.90 2.80
CA ALA A 145 -15.39 7.09 3.98
C ALA A 145 -14.15 6.21 3.73
N THR A 146 -14.07 5.60 2.55
CA THR A 146 -12.91 4.79 2.15
C THR A 146 -11.67 5.65 2.01
N SER A 147 -11.76 6.85 1.41
CA SER A 147 -10.61 7.79 1.38
C SER A 147 -10.11 8.13 2.77
N ALA A 148 -11.01 8.47 3.70
CA ALA A 148 -10.63 8.81 5.08
C ALA A 148 -10.02 7.62 5.83
N PHE A 149 -10.51 6.41 5.56
CA PHE A 149 -9.91 5.18 6.09
C PHE A 149 -8.48 5.00 5.57
N LEU A 150 -8.24 5.10 4.26
CA LEU A 150 -6.89 4.99 3.68
C LEU A 150 -5.93 6.05 4.27
N ASP A 151 -6.38 7.30 4.41
CA ASP A 151 -5.62 8.37 5.07
C ASP A 151 -5.25 8.02 6.51
N SER A 152 -6.17 7.42 7.27
CA SER A 152 -5.91 6.99 8.64
C SER A 152 -4.79 5.94 8.71
N VAL A 153 -4.77 4.99 7.77
CA VAL A 153 -3.74 3.94 7.69
C VAL A 153 -2.39 4.54 7.28
N ILE A 154 -2.37 5.42 6.27
CA ILE A 154 -1.18 6.16 5.86
C ILE A 154 -0.58 6.92 7.04
N ASN A 155 -1.41 7.64 7.80
CA ASN A 155 -0.94 8.42 8.95
C ASN A 155 -0.44 7.53 10.09
N ALA A 156 -1.09 6.39 10.36
CA ALA A 156 -0.62 5.41 11.33
C ALA A 156 0.74 4.81 10.94
N ASN A 157 0.93 4.50 9.66
CA ASN A 157 2.21 4.02 9.14
C ASN A 157 3.31 5.08 9.27
N LYS A 158 3.02 6.33 8.90
CA LYS A 158 3.94 7.48 9.05
C LYS A 158 4.35 7.66 10.51
N ALA A 159 3.40 7.60 11.45
CA ALA A 159 3.70 7.68 12.88
C ALA A 159 4.62 6.53 13.34
N THR A 160 4.34 5.31 12.90
CA THR A 160 5.16 4.13 13.22
C THR A 160 6.59 4.28 12.70
N VAL A 161 6.76 4.70 11.44
CA VAL A 161 8.08 4.94 10.83
C VAL A 161 8.86 6.00 11.61
N LEU A 162 8.21 7.12 11.96
CA LEU A 162 8.85 8.19 12.73
C LEU A 162 9.29 7.72 14.13
N THR A 163 8.46 6.93 14.82
CA THR A 163 8.80 6.39 16.13
C THR A 163 10.01 5.45 16.04
N LEU A 164 10.01 4.51 15.10
CA LEU A 164 11.09 3.53 14.95
C LEU A 164 12.41 4.19 14.52
N LEU A 165 12.35 5.16 13.60
CA LEU A 165 13.54 5.88 13.17
C LEU A 165 14.07 6.81 14.26
N LYS A 166 13.21 7.37 15.11
CA LYS A 166 13.65 8.25 16.21
C LYS A 166 14.59 7.51 17.17
N ASP A 167 14.29 6.27 17.51
CA ASP A 167 15.11 5.48 18.43
C ASP A 167 16.49 5.18 17.81
N ASP A 168 16.53 4.77 16.54
CA ASP A 168 17.76 4.52 15.77
C ASP A 168 18.63 5.79 15.65
N ILE A 169 17.99 6.94 15.39
CA ILE A 169 18.65 8.24 15.30
C ILE A 169 19.22 8.65 16.67
N GLN A 170 18.43 8.51 17.75
CA GLN A 170 18.90 8.87 19.09
C GLN A 170 20.06 7.98 19.56
N GLU A 171 20.01 6.68 19.32
CA GLU A 171 21.11 5.77 19.63
C GLU A 171 22.38 6.16 18.85
N SER A 172 22.23 6.49 17.57
CA SER A 172 23.34 6.93 16.71
C SER A 172 23.97 8.24 17.24
N PHE A 173 23.15 9.21 17.67
CA PHE A 173 23.64 10.43 18.30
C PHE A 173 24.33 10.17 19.65
N ALA A 174 23.83 9.23 20.45
CA ALA A 174 24.44 8.85 21.72
C ALA A 174 25.83 8.22 21.49
N ARG A 175 25.96 7.34 20.48
CA ARG A 175 27.26 6.75 20.08
C ARG A 175 28.25 7.82 19.59
N LEU A 176 27.81 8.82 18.83
CA LEU A 176 28.67 9.94 18.43
C LEU A 176 29.19 10.76 19.63
N ARG A 177 28.33 11.01 20.62
CA ARG A 177 28.67 11.82 21.80
C ARG A 177 29.50 11.06 22.84
N SER A 178 29.60 9.74 22.75
CA SER A 178 30.37 8.94 23.72
C SER A 178 31.88 9.21 23.63
N PRO A 179 32.57 9.56 24.72
CA PRO A 179 34.00 9.85 24.71
C PRO A 179 34.88 8.63 24.35
N SER A 180 34.34 7.41 24.40
CA SER A 180 35.04 6.17 24.01
C SER A 180 35.00 5.86 22.50
N THR A 181 34.24 6.62 21.71
CA THR A 181 34.13 6.40 20.27
C THR A 181 35.36 6.93 19.56
N SER A 182 36.11 6.08 18.85
CA SER A 182 37.28 6.52 18.06
C SER A 182 36.90 7.54 16.98
N ASP A 183 37.83 8.40 16.58
CA ASP A 183 37.59 9.42 15.54
C ASP A 183 37.19 8.80 14.19
N GLU A 184 37.69 7.61 13.88
CA GLU A 184 37.34 6.84 12.67
C GLU A 184 35.89 6.36 12.72
N SER A 185 35.44 5.83 13.87
CA SER A 185 34.03 5.47 14.09
C SER A 185 33.10 6.69 14.16
N ARG A 186 33.57 7.86 14.62
CA ARG A 186 32.80 9.10 14.60
C ARG A 186 32.56 9.57 13.16
N ASN A 187 33.60 9.62 12.34
CA ASN A 187 33.48 9.99 10.93
C ASN A 187 32.53 9.04 10.15
N ASN A 188 32.57 7.75 10.47
CA ASN A 188 31.65 6.76 9.89
C ASN A 188 30.18 6.90 10.36
N LEU A 189 29.92 7.62 11.46
CA LEU A 189 28.58 7.87 12.00
C LEU A 189 28.01 9.24 11.61
N VAL A 190 28.86 10.22 11.26
CA VAL A 190 28.43 11.55 10.80
C VAL A 190 27.62 11.46 9.51
N PHE A 191 28.04 10.61 8.56
CA PHE A 191 27.34 10.43 7.29
C PHE A 191 25.95 9.80 7.47
N PRO A 192 25.78 8.66 8.19
CA PRO A 192 24.46 8.11 8.53
C PRO A 192 23.53 9.06 9.29
N LEU A 193 24.05 9.94 10.14
CA LEU A 193 23.23 10.86 10.93
C LEU A 193 22.78 12.10 10.16
N HIS A 194 23.65 12.64 9.29
CA HIS A 194 23.27 13.66 8.32
C HIS A 194 22.17 13.11 7.39
N GLU A 195 22.38 11.90 6.87
CA GLU A 195 21.42 11.20 6.02
C GLU A 195 20.13 10.83 6.76
N ALA A 196 20.17 10.38 8.01
CA ALA A 196 18.97 10.11 8.80
C ALA A 196 18.20 11.40 9.14
N SER A 197 18.90 12.53 9.30
CA SER A 197 18.27 13.85 9.45
C SER A 197 17.63 14.30 8.12
N ILE A 198 18.23 13.97 6.97
CA ILE A 198 17.64 14.18 5.64
C ILE A 198 16.43 13.27 5.43
N ILE A 199 16.49 11.98 5.76
CA ILE A 199 15.32 11.07 5.75
C ILE A 199 14.24 11.64 6.65
N PHE A 200 14.58 12.07 7.86
CA PHE A 200 13.61 12.64 8.78
C PHE A 200 12.99 13.91 8.20
N LEU A 201 13.78 14.82 7.59
CA LEU A 201 13.28 16.02 6.92
C LEU A 201 12.47 15.71 5.65
N ARG A 202 12.82 14.67 4.90
CA ARG A 202 12.12 14.20 3.69
C ARG A 202 10.83 13.47 4.03
N LEU A 203 10.83 12.63 5.08
CA LEU A 203 9.64 12.03 5.65
C LEU A 203 8.76 13.10 6.30
N TRP A 204 9.34 14.10 6.96
CA TRP A 204 8.63 15.26 7.49
C TRP A 204 8.02 16.12 6.38
N SER A 205 8.71 16.27 5.25
CA SER A 205 8.19 16.94 4.04
C SER A 205 7.11 16.09 3.34
N PHE A 206 7.27 14.77 3.28
CA PHE A 206 6.28 13.78 2.83
C PHE A 206 5.03 13.74 3.73
N CYS A 207 5.20 14.00 5.02
CA CYS A 207 4.10 14.17 5.97
C CYS A 207 3.37 15.51 5.83
N ASN A 208 4.01 16.57 5.28
CA ASN A 208 3.49 17.95 5.33
C ASN A 208 3.22 18.62 3.96
N SER A 209 3.51 17.99 2.81
CA SER A 209 3.28 18.62 1.50
C SER A 209 2.67 17.66 0.47
N TRP A 210 1.36 17.77 0.29
CA TRP A 210 0.60 17.14 -0.79
C TRP A 210 0.53 18.11 -1.97
N SER A 211 1.29 17.83 -3.03
CA SER A 211 1.00 18.19 -4.45
C SER A 211 2.21 18.15 -5.38
N ASN A 212 3.46 18.19 -4.89
CA ASN A 212 4.62 18.42 -5.78
C ASN A 212 5.88 17.57 -5.54
N VAL A 213 5.81 16.49 -4.76
CA VAL A 213 7.02 15.69 -4.41
C VAL A 213 7.20 14.43 -5.28
N TRP A 214 6.41 14.25 -6.34
CA TRP A 214 6.59 13.14 -7.29
C TRP A 214 7.82 13.26 -8.21
N LYS A 215 8.70 14.24 -7.99
CA LYS A 215 9.89 14.47 -8.82
C LYS A 215 11.21 13.93 -8.26
N TRP A 216 11.26 13.39 -7.04
CA TRP A 216 12.53 12.96 -6.44
C TRP A 216 12.47 11.62 -5.70
N LEU A 217 11.78 10.66 -6.33
CA LEU A 217 12.16 9.25 -6.32
C LEU A 217 12.16 8.75 -7.78
N PHE A 218 12.97 9.46 -8.59
CA PHE A 218 13.48 9.05 -9.88
C PHE A 218 14.95 9.45 -9.95
#